data_AF-A0AAW4ZVS7-F1
#
_entry.id   AF-A0AAW4ZVS7-F1
#
_cell.length_a   1.000
_cell.length_b   1.000
_cell.length_c   1.000
_cell.angle_alpha   90.00
_cell.angle_beta   90.00
_cell.angle_gamma   90.00
#
_symmetry.space_group_name_H-M   'P 1'
#
loop_
_entity.id
_entity.type
_entity.pdbx_description
1 polymer ?
#
loop_
_entity_poly.entity_id
_entity_poly.type
_entity_poly.pdbx_seq_one_letter_code
_entity_poly.pdbx_strand_id
1 'polypeptide(L)'
;MKKILLVLPLLTISLMTPPAIANDADCAIWLCLPTGFPSGCGDAKSAFKKRIKHFKPPLPNIVSCLVKDSDIPPEIKAEYKPSDLSYEKGVSAKMPGGRFIDGTSCQYRKHNGDIVLWYPKGCIATYHWVQVYMDKQPYEKKYYYNY
;
A
#
# COMPACT_ATOMS: atom_id res chain seq x y z
N MET A 1 -42.67 -59.32 -28.27
CA MET A 1 -41.60 -59.25 -27.24
C MET A 1 -40.56 -58.23 -27.74
N LYS A 2 -40.51 -57.02 -27.17
CA LYS A 2 -39.61 -55.95 -27.65
C LYS A 2 -38.87 -55.38 -26.43
N LYS A 3 -37.59 -55.75 -26.29
CA LYS A 3 -36.70 -55.30 -25.20
C LYS A 3 -36.22 -53.89 -25.55
N ILE A 4 -36.64 -52.90 -24.78
CA ILE A 4 -36.16 -51.52 -24.89
C ILE A 4 -34.86 -51.43 -24.07
N LEU A 5 -33.74 -51.31 -24.78
CA LEU A 5 -32.43 -51.00 -24.19
C LEU A 5 -32.38 -49.49 -23.90
N LEU A 6 -32.29 -49.15 -22.61
CA LEU A 6 -32.13 -47.79 -22.12
C LEU A 6 -30.63 -47.46 -22.08
N VAL A 7 -30.18 -46.58 -22.97
CA VAL A 7 -28.80 -46.08 -23.04
C VAL A 7 -28.73 -44.79 -22.21
N LEU A 8 -27.90 -44.78 -21.17
CA LEU A 8 -27.67 -43.64 -20.27
C LEU A 8 -26.56 -42.75 -20.86
N PRO A 9 -26.75 -41.44 -21.07
CA PRO A 9 -25.69 -40.57 -21.56
C PRO A 9 -24.76 -40.15 -20.41
N LEU A 10 -23.46 -40.28 -20.64
CA LEU A 10 -22.40 -39.86 -19.71
C LEU A 10 -22.26 -38.33 -19.77
N LEU A 11 -22.72 -37.64 -18.73
CA LEU A 11 -22.64 -36.18 -18.60
C LEU A 11 -21.21 -35.78 -18.18
N THR A 12 -20.45 -35.17 -19.09
CA THR A 12 -19.12 -34.64 -18.84
C THR A 12 -19.20 -33.33 -18.05
N ILE A 13 -18.94 -33.42 -16.74
CA ILE A 13 -18.85 -32.25 -15.86
C ILE A 13 -17.49 -31.56 -16.10
N SER A 14 -17.52 -30.41 -16.78
CA SER A 14 -16.38 -29.51 -16.89
C SER A 14 -16.07 -28.89 -15.53
N LEU A 15 -14.88 -29.19 -14.99
CA LEU A 15 -14.34 -28.59 -13.77
C LEU A 15 -13.97 -27.13 -14.05
N MET A 16 -14.91 -26.21 -13.84
CA MET A 16 -14.59 -24.80 -13.61
C MET A 16 -13.91 -24.70 -12.23
N THR A 17 -12.59 -24.58 -12.19
CA THR A 17 -11.88 -24.23 -10.95
C THR A 17 -12.27 -22.81 -10.55
N PRO A 18 -12.90 -22.59 -9.38
CA PRO A 18 -13.14 -21.24 -8.90
C PRO A 18 -11.80 -20.52 -8.68
N PRO A 19 -11.76 -19.17 -8.79
CA PRO A 19 -10.56 -18.42 -8.47
C PRO A 19 -10.15 -18.77 -7.03
N ALA A 20 -8.90 -19.19 -6.86
CA ALA A 20 -8.37 -19.55 -5.56
C ALA A 20 -8.54 -18.35 -4.63
N ILE A 21 -9.47 -18.46 -3.68
CA ILE A 21 -9.53 -17.57 -2.52
C ILE A 21 -8.15 -17.71 -1.86
N ALA A 22 -7.40 -16.62 -1.81
CA ALA A 22 -6.12 -16.63 -1.13
C ALA A 22 -6.39 -17.00 0.33
N ASN A 23 -5.82 -18.10 0.78
CA ASN A 23 -5.88 -18.49 2.19
C ASN A 23 -5.14 -17.41 3.01
N ASP A 24 -5.57 -17.16 4.25
CA ASP A 24 -4.92 -16.24 5.19
C ASP A 24 -3.40 -16.39 5.24
N ALA A 25 -2.88 -17.62 5.12
CA ALA A 25 -1.44 -17.88 5.05
C ALA A 25 -0.76 -17.32 3.79
N ASP A 26 -1.43 -17.32 2.63
CA ASP A 26 -0.93 -16.67 1.42
C ASP A 26 -0.91 -15.14 1.62
N CYS A 27 -1.98 -14.57 2.18
CA CYS A 27 -2.06 -13.12 2.42
C CYS A 27 -1.07 -12.61 3.47
N ALA A 28 -0.80 -13.41 4.49
CA ALA A 28 0.21 -13.13 5.51
C ALA A 28 1.63 -13.02 4.94
N ILE A 29 1.91 -13.52 3.73
CA ILE A 29 3.21 -13.33 3.06
C ILE A 29 3.54 -11.83 2.92
N TRP A 30 2.55 -10.98 2.62
CA TRP A 30 2.75 -9.54 2.49
C TRP A 30 3.28 -8.89 3.78
N LEU A 31 2.83 -9.37 4.93
CA LEU A 31 3.22 -8.83 6.24
C LEU A 31 4.54 -9.45 6.74
N CYS A 32 4.76 -10.73 6.46
CA CYS A 32 5.89 -11.49 6.98
C CYS A 32 7.17 -11.41 6.12
N LEU A 33 7.05 -11.12 4.82
CA LEU A 33 8.19 -11.13 3.90
C LEU A 33 9.20 -9.98 4.17
N PRO A 34 8.80 -8.72 4.43
CA PRO A 34 9.75 -7.62 4.65
C PRO A 34 10.68 -7.85 5.86
N THR A 35 10.22 -8.64 6.83
CA THR A 35 10.96 -8.98 8.06
C THR A 35 11.65 -10.35 7.98
N GLY A 36 11.60 -11.03 6.84
CA GLY A 36 12.27 -12.31 6.64
C GLY A 36 11.59 -13.52 7.29
N PHE A 37 10.29 -13.46 7.56
CA PHE A 37 9.49 -14.47 8.26
C PHE A 37 9.98 -14.74 9.70
N PRO A 38 9.77 -13.77 10.63
CA PRO A 38 10.11 -13.92 12.05
C PRO A 38 9.25 -15.01 12.73
N SER A 39 9.47 -15.24 14.03
CA SER A 39 8.64 -16.14 14.84
C SER A 39 7.15 -15.77 14.71
N GLY A 40 6.29 -16.75 14.46
CA GLY A 40 4.86 -16.54 14.17
C GLY A 40 4.50 -16.51 12.69
N CYS A 41 5.48 -16.38 11.77
CA CYS A 41 5.25 -16.37 10.32
C CYS A 41 5.50 -17.73 9.63
N GLY A 42 5.43 -18.84 10.35
CA GLY A 42 5.75 -20.18 9.84
C GLY A 42 4.89 -20.62 8.66
N ASP A 43 3.58 -20.32 8.74
CA ASP A 43 2.62 -20.68 7.70
C ASP A 43 2.80 -19.82 6.46
N ALA A 44 3.01 -18.51 6.62
CA ALA A 44 3.33 -17.60 5.52
C ALA A 44 4.62 -18.02 4.80
N LYS A 45 5.66 -18.43 5.54
CA LYS A 45 6.92 -18.93 4.95
C LYS A 45 6.69 -20.20 4.14
N SER A 46 5.84 -21.09 4.63
CA SER A 46 5.50 -22.34 3.96
C SER A 46 4.67 -22.09 2.70
N ALA A 47 3.70 -21.17 2.79
CA ALA A 47 2.89 -20.70 1.68
C ALA A 47 3.76 -20.06 0.58
N PHE A 48 4.67 -19.14 0.95
CA PHE A 48 5.64 -18.52 0.05
C PHE A 48 6.49 -19.57 -0.69
N LYS A 49 7.08 -20.51 0.06
CA LYS A 49 7.85 -21.63 -0.53
C LYS A 49 6.99 -22.48 -1.45
N LYS A 50 5.74 -22.76 -1.08
CA LYS A 50 4.80 -23.54 -1.89
C LYS A 50 4.50 -22.84 -3.22
N ARG A 51 4.28 -21.52 -3.21
CA ARG A 51 4.04 -20.73 -4.43
C ARG A 51 5.23 -20.81 -5.38
N ILE A 52 6.45 -20.61 -4.89
CA ILE A 52 7.68 -20.73 -5.69
C ILE A 52 7.83 -22.15 -6.27
N LYS A 53 7.64 -23.19 -5.45
CA LYS A 53 7.72 -24.59 -5.89
C LYS A 53 6.71 -24.96 -6.99
N HIS A 54 5.60 -24.24 -7.06
CA HIS A 54 4.55 -24.44 -8.07
C HIS A 54 4.60 -23.38 -9.18
N PHE A 55 5.71 -22.66 -9.32
CA PHE A 55 5.90 -21.61 -10.33
C PHE A 55 4.80 -20.54 -10.32
N LYS A 56 4.21 -20.30 -9.14
CA LYS A 56 3.28 -19.18 -8.91
C LYS A 56 4.08 -17.93 -8.50
N PRO A 57 3.57 -16.73 -8.78
CA PRO A 57 4.16 -15.50 -8.26
C PRO A 57 4.40 -15.60 -6.74
N PRO A 58 5.60 -15.26 -6.23
CA PRO A 58 5.95 -15.46 -4.82
C PRO A 58 5.00 -14.71 -3.87
N LEU A 59 4.54 -13.53 -4.29
CA LEU A 59 3.48 -12.78 -3.63
C LEU A 59 2.12 -13.12 -4.25
N PRO A 60 1.07 -13.33 -3.45
CA PRO A 60 -0.29 -13.41 -3.97
C PRO A 60 -0.73 -12.05 -4.53
N ASN A 61 -1.79 -12.07 -5.34
CA ASN A 61 -2.43 -10.83 -5.75
C ASN A 61 -2.89 -10.07 -4.49
N ILE A 62 -2.47 -8.81 -4.33
CA ILE A 62 -2.79 -8.05 -3.12
C ILE A 62 -4.28 -7.76 -2.99
N VAL A 63 -5.00 -7.62 -4.12
CA VAL A 63 -6.44 -7.31 -4.13
C VAL A 63 -7.26 -8.48 -3.58
N SER A 64 -6.79 -9.73 -3.72
CA SER A 64 -7.44 -10.88 -3.07
C SER A 64 -7.21 -10.95 -1.56
N CYS A 65 -6.29 -10.14 -1.03
CA CYS A 65 -5.95 -10.06 0.39
C CYS A 65 -6.50 -8.81 1.08
N LEU A 66 -7.20 -7.94 0.34
CA LEU A 66 -7.91 -6.81 0.91
C LEU A 66 -9.23 -7.30 1.50
N VAL A 67 -9.50 -6.92 2.74
CA VAL A 67 -10.79 -7.18 3.40
C VAL A 67 -11.88 -6.44 2.62
N LYS A 68 -12.92 -7.16 2.20
CA LYS A 68 -14.09 -6.56 1.57
C LYS A 68 -15.15 -6.30 2.62
N ASP A 69 -15.99 -5.30 2.40
CA ASP A 69 -17.13 -4.99 3.29
C ASP A 69 -18.12 -6.15 3.44
N SER A 70 -18.10 -7.13 2.53
CA SER A 70 -18.89 -8.36 2.60
C SER A 70 -18.35 -9.37 3.59
N ASP A 71 -17.06 -9.30 3.89
CA ASP A 71 -16.34 -10.29 4.69
C ASP A 71 -16.27 -9.87 6.18
N ILE A 72 -16.79 -8.67 6.50
CA ILE A 72 -16.91 -8.14 7.85
C ILE A 72 -18.21 -8.66 8.46
N PRO A 73 -18.15 -9.45 9.56
CA PRO A 73 -19.32 -9.96 10.23
C PRO A 73 -20.31 -8.85 10.60
N PRO A 74 -21.64 -9.05 10.43
CA PRO A 74 -22.65 -8.04 10.71
C PRO A 74 -22.56 -7.47 12.13
N GLU A 75 -22.10 -8.28 13.08
CA GLU A 75 -21.97 -7.94 14.50
C GLU A 75 -20.92 -6.84 14.72
N ILE A 76 -19.84 -6.82 13.93
CA ILE A 76 -18.77 -5.80 14.04
C ILE A 76 -18.85 -4.74 12.95
N LYS A 77 -19.67 -4.93 11.91
CA LYS A 77 -19.77 -3.99 10.77
C LYS A 77 -20.22 -2.59 11.17
N ALA A 78 -21.08 -2.48 12.19
CA ALA A 78 -21.54 -1.19 12.72
C ALA A 78 -20.44 -0.45 13.51
N GLU A 79 -19.45 -1.17 14.03
CA GLU A 79 -18.35 -0.64 14.83
C GLU A 79 -17.05 -0.48 14.03
N TYR A 80 -16.89 -1.28 12.97
CA TYR A 80 -15.74 -1.22 12.07
C TYR A 80 -15.71 0.09 11.30
N LYS A 81 -14.87 1.01 11.76
CA LYS A 81 -14.55 2.27 11.10
C LYS A 81 -13.09 2.19 10.63
N PRO A 82 -12.83 1.82 9.36
CA PRO A 82 -11.47 1.86 8.86
C PRO A 82 -10.95 3.30 8.93
N SER A 83 -9.70 3.46 9.35
CA SER A 83 -9.09 4.79 9.40
C SER A 83 -8.95 5.39 8.01
N ASP A 84 -9.26 6.67 7.90
CA ASP A 84 -9.05 7.45 6.68
C ASP A 84 -7.63 8.01 6.65
N LEU A 85 -6.81 7.56 5.70
CA LEU A 85 -5.45 8.04 5.48
C LEU A 85 -5.44 9.05 4.33
N SER A 86 -5.04 10.29 4.64
CA SER A 86 -4.88 11.36 3.67
C SER A 86 -3.53 12.04 3.83
N TYR A 87 -3.12 12.84 2.84
CA TYR A 87 -1.89 13.61 2.93
C TYR A 87 -2.02 14.97 2.24
N GLU A 88 -1.28 15.94 2.77
CA GLU A 88 -1.05 17.23 2.12
C GLU A 88 0.42 17.37 1.78
N LYS A 89 0.71 18.12 0.72
CA LYS A 89 2.07 18.41 0.28
C LYS A 89 2.22 19.86 -0.14
N GLY A 90 3.44 20.36 -0.08
CA GLY A 90 3.73 21.71 -0.53
C GLY A 90 5.22 21.98 -0.68
N VAL A 91 5.54 23.24 -0.98
CA VAL A 91 6.91 23.76 -1.02
C VAL A 91 7.25 24.44 0.30
N SER A 92 8.55 24.52 0.60
CA SER A 92 9.08 25.24 1.75
C SER A 92 10.46 25.83 1.45
N ALA A 93 10.79 26.93 2.12
CA ALA A 93 12.11 27.53 2.07
C ALA A 93 12.89 27.01 3.27
N LYS A 94 14.02 26.33 3.01
CA LYS A 94 14.94 25.92 4.05
C LYS A 94 15.76 27.13 4.48
N MET A 95 15.76 27.38 5.78
CA MET A 95 16.49 28.46 6.42
C MET A 95 17.73 27.90 7.16
N PRO A 96 18.73 28.74 7.46
CA PRO A 96 19.83 28.38 8.33
C PRO A 96 19.32 27.85 9.69
N GLY A 97 20.07 26.91 10.28
CA GLY A 97 19.68 26.29 11.55
C GLY A 97 18.58 25.22 11.45
N GLY A 98 18.28 24.73 10.24
CA GLY A 98 17.35 23.60 10.04
C GLY A 98 15.86 23.97 10.11
N ARG A 99 15.54 25.27 10.08
CA ARG A 99 14.16 25.76 10.06
C ARG A 99 13.58 25.73 8.65
N PHE A 100 12.26 25.60 8.55
CA PHE A 100 11.51 25.62 7.29
C PHE A 100 10.41 26.68 7.32
N ILE A 101 10.16 27.31 6.18
CA ILE A 101 9.03 28.23 5.97
C ILE A 101 8.13 27.61 4.90
N ASP A 102 7.01 27.05 5.32
CA ASP A 102 6.06 26.38 4.42
C ASP A 102 5.36 27.39 3.49
N GLY A 103 4.97 26.94 2.29
CA GLY A 103 4.24 27.74 1.30
C GLY A 103 5.11 28.70 0.49
N THR A 104 6.41 28.76 0.76
CA THR A 104 7.33 29.68 0.09
C THR A 104 8.54 28.93 -0.47
N SER A 105 8.93 29.20 -1.71
CA SER A 105 10.18 28.69 -2.30
C SER A 105 11.35 29.63 -2.01
N CYS A 106 12.57 29.11 -1.93
CA CYS A 106 13.77 29.93 -1.88
C CYS A 106 14.11 30.45 -3.27
N GLN A 107 14.01 31.76 -3.46
CA GLN A 107 14.27 32.46 -4.71
C GLN A 107 15.49 33.36 -4.56
N TYR A 108 16.21 33.57 -5.65
CA TYR A 108 17.27 34.56 -5.70
C TYR A 108 17.14 35.48 -6.91
N ARG A 109 17.60 36.72 -6.77
CA ARG A 109 17.80 37.65 -7.89
C ARG A 109 19.28 37.84 -8.14
N LYS A 110 19.66 37.82 -9.42
CA LYS A 110 21.02 38.11 -9.86
C LYS A 110 21.08 39.49 -10.50
N HIS A 111 22.18 40.19 -10.28
CA HIS A 111 22.54 41.42 -10.97
C HIS A 111 24.01 41.33 -11.36
N ASN A 112 24.33 41.50 -12.65
CA ASN A 112 25.67 41.33 -13.21
C ASN A 112 26.33 39.97 -12.89
N GLY A 113 25.54 38.90 -12.75
CA GLY A 113 26.02 37.56 -12.41
C GLY A 113 26.05 37.25 -10.91
N ASP A 114 26.10 38.27 -10.06
CA ASP A 114 26.13 38.14 -8.60
C ASP A 114 24.73 38.01 -8.02
N ILE A 115 24.58 37.17 -7.00
CA ILE A 115 23.32 37.06 -6.26
C ILE A 115 23.18 38.28 -5.34
N VAL A 116 22.21 39.13 -5.62
CA VAL A 116 21.98 40.38 -4.87
C VAL A 116 20.88 40.26 -3.83
N LEU A 117 19.98 39.29 -3.97
CA LEU A 117 18.87 39.11 -3.05
C LEU A 117 18.43 37.65 -2.97
N TRP A 118 18.17 37.18 -1.76
CA TRP A 118 17.46 35.93 -1.48
C TRP A 118 16.08 36.24 -0.89
N TYR A 119 15.07 35.48 -1.28
CA TYR A 119 13.73 35.53 -0.72
C TYR A 119 13.24 34.12 -0.38
N PRO A 120 12.90 33.82 0.89
CA PRO A 120 13.08 34.64 2.08
C PRO A 120 14.55 35.02 2.33
N LYS A 121 14.80 36.15 3.01
CA LYS A 121 16.17 36.63 3.24
C LYS A 121 17.00 35.58 3.98
N GLY A 122 18.08 35.12 3.34
CA GLY A 122 18.98 34.11 3.90
C GLY A 122 18.49 32.67 3.74
N CYS A 123 17.45 32.40 2.96
CA CYS A 123 17.10 31.02 2.60
C CYS A 123 18.26 30.35 1.86
N ILE A 124 18.43 29.04 2.06
CA ILE A 124 19.55 28.28 1.52
C ILE A 124 19.13 27.26 0.45
N ALA A 125 17.86 26.86 0.44
CA ALA A 125 17.33 25.93 -0.55
C ALA A 125 15.79 25.93 -0.57
N THR A 126 15.22 25.49 -1.69
CA THR A 126 13.81 25.12 -1.78
C THR A 126 13.69 23.63 -1.45
N TYR A 127 12.77 23.29 -0.55
CA TYR A 127 12.42 21.94 -0.16
C TYR A 127 10.93 21.70 -0.44
N HIS A 128 10.53 20.45 -0.46
CA HIS A 128 9.14 20.02 -0.43
C HIS A 128 8.81 19.44 0.93
N TRP A 129 7.54 19.40 1.27
CA TRP A 129 7.07 18.76 2.48
C TRP A 129 5.85 17.90 2.21
N VAL A 130 5.65 16.90 3.06
CA VAL A 130 4.46 16.07 3.12
C VAL A 130 4.01 15.92 4.57
N GLN A 131 2.72 16.07 4.82
CA GLN A 131 2.07 15.82 6.11
C GLN A 131 1.01 14.74 5.90
N VAL A 132 1.14 13.63 6.64
CA VAL A 132 0.16 12.54 6.63
C VAL A 132 -0.85 12.77 7.74
N TYR A 133 -2.10 12.50 7.45
CA TYR A 133 -3.22 12.56 8.39
C TYR A 133 -3.89 11.20 8.48
N MET A 134 -4.22 10.78 9.69
CA MET A 134 -5.06 9.62 9.99
C MET A 134 -6.31 10.16 10.69
N ASP A 135 -7.48 9.89 10.11
CA ASP A 135 -8.75 10.37 10.63
C ASP A 135 -8.77 11.90 10.82
N LYS A 136 -8.19 12.61 9.83
CA LYS A 136 -8.00 14.07 9.78
C LYS A 136 -7.08 14.66 10.86
N GLN A 137 -6.48 13.83 11.71
CA GLN A 137 -5.46 14.23 12.68
C GLN A 137 -4.06 13.98 12.11
N PRO A 138 -3.06 14.85 12.35
CA PRO A 138 -1.69 14.57 11.94
C PRO A 138 -1.19 13.26 12.54
N TYR A 139 -0.84 12.29 11.68
CA TYR A 139 -0.40 10.97 12.12
C TYR A 139 1.04 11.01 12.68
N GLU A 140 1.90 11.77 12.00
CA GLU A 140 3.31 11.96 12.39
C GLU A 140 3.77 13.40 12.12
N LYS A 141 5.04 13.67 12.42
CA LYS A 141 5.67 14.95 12.08
C LYS A 141 5.74 15.12 10.56
N LYS A 142 5.54 16.36 10.11
CA LYS A 142 5.77 16.76 8.73
C LYS A 142 7.17 16.38 8.28
N TYR A 143 7.26 15.74 7.12
CA TYR A 143 8.53 15.33 6.53
C TYR A 143 8.95 16.31 5.44
N TYR A 144 10.21 16.74 5.47
CA TYR A 144 10.80 17.69 4.51
C TYR A 144 11.87 17.02 3.66
N TYR A 145 11.85 17.24 2.36
CA TYR A 145 12.77 16.60 1.41
C TYR A 145 13.14 17.52 0.25
N ASN A 146 14.24 17.20 -0.43
CA ASN A 146 14.71 17.88 -1.64
C ASN A 146 15.17 16.79 -2.62
N TYR A 147 14.85 16.93 -3.91
CA TYR A 147 15.14 15.94 -4.95
C TYR A 147 16.57 16.06 -5.46
#